data_AF-A0A0P8C080-F1
#
_entry.id   AF-A0A0P8C080-F1
#
_cell.length_a   1.000
_cell.length_b   1.000
_cell.length_c   1.000
_cell.angle_alpha   90.00
_cell.angle_beta   90.00
_cell.angle_gamma   90.00
#
_symmetry.space_group_name_H-M   'P 1'
#
loop_
_entity.id
_entity.type
_entity.pdbx_description
1 polymer ?
#
loop_
_entity_poly.entity_id
_entity_poly.type
_entity_poly.pdbx_seq_one_letter_code
_entity_poly.pdbx_strand_id
1 'polypeptide(L)'
;MSILIDANTNNAQHTETEPVSPPATMLSVDEIHRLLPHRYPFALVDRIIEYVPQKRAVGIKNVTVNEPHFQGHFPGKPIMPGVLIVEAMAQVGGVVLTQMHEMEEGLFTFAGIDNVRFRRPVVPGDQLVMTVDLLWTKRRRFGKMYGRAEVDGQLVSEGELMFSLMVE
;
A
#
# COMPACT_ATOMS: atom_id res chain seq x y z
N MET A 1 18.98 57.07 -47.65
CA MET A 1 18.64 57.50 -46.28
C MET A 1 17.88 56.34 -45.64
N SER A 2 18.38 55.84 -44.50
CA SER A 2 17.86 54.76 -43.60
C SER A 2 17.52 53.41 -44.28
N ILE A 3 18.33 52.35 -44.21
CA ILE A 3 18.78 51.55 -43.03
C ILE A 3 17.61 51.20 -42.08
N LEU A 4 17.16 49.94 -42.06
CA LEU A 4 17.43 48.97 -40.98
C LEU A 4 16.57 47.71 -41.12
N ILE A 5 17.29 46.60 -41.03
CA ILE A 5 16.86 45.21 -40.98
C ILE A 5 16.77 44.80 -39.49
N ASP A 6 15.95 43.79 -39.21
CA ASP A 6 15.87 42.95 -37.99
C ASP A 6 15.25 43.52 -36.70
N ALA A 7 14.19 42.85 -36.23
CA ALA A 7 14.29 41.99 -35.05
C ALA A 7 13.00 41.17 -34.90
N ASN A 8 13.09 39.90 -35.29
CA ASN A 8 12.13 38.86 -34.95
C ASN A 8 12.22 38.62 -33.43
N THR A 9 11.27 39.13 -32.65
CA THR A 9 11.20 38.87 -31.21
C THR A 9 10.72 37.45 -30.97
N ASN A 10 11.69 36.56 -30.75
CA ASN A 10 11.51 35.23 -30.20
C ASN A 10 10.65 35.30 -28.93
N ASN A 11 9.41 34.84 -29.03
CA ASN A 11 8.59 34.52 -27.87
C ASN A 11 9.06 33.14 -27.36
N ALA A 12 10.15 33.13 -26.60
CA ALA A 12 10.61 31.95 -25.89
C ALA A 12 9.62 31.66 -24.76
N GLN A 13 8.60 30.87 -25.07
CA GLN A 13 7.80 30.19 -24.05
C GLN A 13 8.71 29.21 -23.34
N HIS A 14 9.20 29.60 -22.17
CA HIS A 14 9.74 28.67 -21.18
C HIS A 14 8.60 27.72 -20.78
N THR A 15 8.54 26.56 -21.42
CA THR A 15 7.80 25.41 -20.90
C THR A 15 8.56 24.90 -19.69
N GLU A 16 8.19 25.38 -18.50
CA GLU A 16 8.45 24.65 -17.27
C GLU A 16 7.71 23.32 -17.37
N THR A 17 8.45 22.28 -17.73
CA THR A 17 7.97 20.91 -17.64
C THR A 17 7.88 20.56 -16.16
N GLU A 18 6.71 20.75 -15.56
CA GLU A 18 6.42 20.12 -14.28
C GLU A 18 6.73 18.61 -14.41
N PRO A 19 7.41 18.00 -13.43
CA PRO A 19 7.62 16.56 -13.45
C PRO A 19 6.25 15.90 -13.30
N VAL A 20 5.68 15.45 -14.43
CA VAL A 20 4.47 14.63 -14.45
C VAL A 20 4.82 13.34 -13.71
N SER A 21 4.45 13.29 -12.43
CA SER A 21 4.50 12.05 -11.66
C SER A 21 3.66 11.01 -12.42
N PRO A 22 4.15 9.78 -12.61
CA PRO A 22 3.40 8.76 -13.34
C PRO A 22 2.02 8.59 -12.69
N PRO A 23 0.95 8.34 -13.46
CA PRO A 23 -0.39 8.23 -12.91
C PRO A 23 -0.40 7.14 -11.85
N ALA A 24 -0.71 7.52 -10.62
CA ALA A 24 -0.91 6.58 -9.53
C ALA A 24 -2.07 5.64 -9.92
N THR A 25 -1.77 4.37 -10.17
CA THR A 25 -2.81 3.40 -10.49
C THR A 25 -3.63 3.11 -9.23
N MET A 26 -4.91 3.47 -9.26
CA MET A 26 -5.86 3.11 -8.20
C MET A 26 -6.45 1.73 -8.52
N LEU A 27 -6.61 0.89 -7.49
CA LEU A 27 -7.27 -0.42 -7.63
C LEU A 27 -8.51 -0.50 -6.74
N SER A 28 -9.62 -0.92 -7.35
CA SER A 28 -10.87 -1.29 -6.67
C SER A 28 -10.76 -2.62 -5.94
N VAL A 29 -11.72 -2.91 -5.05
CA VAL A 29 -11.79 -4.18 -4.32
C VAL A 29 -11.87 -5.40 -5.25
N ASP A 30 -12.57 -5.29 -6.38
CA ASP A 30 -12.69 -6.38 -7.35
C ASP A 30 -11.35 -6.67 -8.03
N GLU A 31 -10.56 -5.64 -8.31
CA GLU A 31 -9.21 -5.79 -8.85
C GLU A 31 -8.28 -6.40 -7.80
N ILE A 32 -8.34 -5.93 -6.55
CA ILE A 32 -7.58 -6.51 -5.43
C ILE A 32 -7.91 -8.00 -5.26
N HIS A 33 -9.18 -8.40 -5.35
CA HIS A 33 -9.59 -9.81 -5.26
C HIS A 33 -9.12 -10.68 -6.43
N ARG A 34 -8.84 -10.10 -7.60
CA ARG A 34 -8.20 -10.84 -8.71
C ARG A 34 -6.71 -11.06 -8.47
N LEU A 35 -6.06 -10.15 -7.74
CA LEU A 35 -4.63 -10.22 -7.44
C LEU A 35 -4.34 -11.07 -6.21
N LEU A 36 -5.18 -10.97 -5.18
CA LEU A 36 -4.98 -11.61 -3.89
C LEU A 36 -5.98 -12.75 -3.65
N PRO A 37 -5.55 -13.86 -3.02
CA PRO A 37 -6.42 -14.99 -2.73
C PRO A 37 -7.32 -14.77 -1.51
N HIS A 38 -7.06 -13.74 -0.69
CA HIS A 38 -7.81 -13.44 0.53
C HIS A 38 -9.30 -13.18 0.25
N ARG A 39 -10.17 -13.72 1.09
CA ARG A 39 -11.63 -13.53 1.05
C ARG A 39 -12.18 -13.31 2.45
N TYR A 40 -13.44 -12.91 2.57
CA TYR A 40 -14.11 -12.74 3.86
C TYR A 40 -13.94 -13.98 4.76
N PRO A 41 -13.63 -13.82 6.06
CA PRO A 41 -13.50 -12.56 6.81
C PRO A 41 -12.07 -11.98 6.88
N PHE A 42 -11.18 -12.37 5.97
CA PHE A 42 -9.75 -12.06 6.03
C PHE A 42 -9.22 -11.27 4.83
N ALA A 43 -10.07 -10.75 3.95
CA ALA A 43 -9.71 -9.71 2.99
C ALA A 43 -9.83 -8.35 3.70
N LEU A 44 -8.68 -7.70 3.95
CA LEU A 44 -8.58 -6.52 4.81
C LEU A 44 -8.08 -5.26 4.07
N VAL A 45 -8.16 -5.24 2.73
CA VAL A 45 -7.82 -4.06 1.92
C VAL A 45 -9.01 -3.73 1.04
N ASP A 46 -9.57 -2.54 1.23
CA ASP A 46 -10.78 -2.10 0.52
C ASP A 46 -10.44 -1.39 -0.80
N ARG A 47 -9.26 -0.75 -0.89
CA ARG A 47 -8.83 0.03 -2.05
C ARG A 47 -7.31 0.22 -2.04
N ILE A 48 -6.69 0.27 -3.21
CA ILE A 48 -5.35 0.85 -3.41
C ILE A 48 -5.52 2.23 -4.03
N ILE A 49 -4.92 3.25 -3.40
CA ILE A 49 -5.03 4.66 -3.80
C ILE A 49 -3.75 5.22 -4.44
N GLU A 50 -2.62 4.56 -4.22
CA GLU A 50 -1.36 4.88 -4.87
C GLU A 50 -0.61 3.57 -5.12
N TYR A 51 0.00 3.46 -6.30
CA TYR A 51 0.80 2.31 -6.66
C TYR A 51 1.97 2.72 -7.54
N VAL A 52 3.16 2.26 -7.16
CA VAL A 52 4.39 2.37 -7.94
C VAL A 52 4.93 0.96 -8.16
N PRO A 53 4.94 0.46 -9.40
CA PRO A 53 5.40 -0.90 -9.71
C PRO A 53 6.73 -1.23 -9.07
N GLN A 54 6.80 -2.42 -8.44
CA GLN A 54 8.00 -2.97 -7.81
C GLN A 54 8.63 -2.09 -6.69
N LYS A 55 7.89 -1.10 -6.18
CA LYS A 55 8.43 -0.16 -5.20
C LYS A 55 7.51 0.06 -4.02
N ARG A 56 6.24 0.40 -4.27
CA ARG A 56 5.36 0.94 -3.23
C ARG A 56 3.89 0.76 -3.55
N ALA A 57 3.08 0.57 -2.52
CA ALA A 57 1.62 0.71 -2.61
C ALA A 57 1.08 1.45 -1.38
N VAL A 58 -0.02 2.17 -1.57
CA VAL A 58 -0.81 2.77 -0.49
C VAL A 58 -2.23 2.22 -0.55
N GLY A 59 -2.62 1.50 0.49
CA GLY A 59 -3.94 0.89 0.62
C GLY A 59 -4.80 1.55 1.70
N ILE A 60 -6.12 1.36 1.58
CA ILE A 60 -7.12 1.77 2.55
C ILE A 60 -7.77 0.53 3.16
N LYS A 61 -7.94 0.56 4.48
CA LYS A 61 -8.84 -0.32 5.23
C LYS A 61 -9.78 0.54 6.06
N ASN A 62 -11.07 0.50 5.75
CA ASN A 62 -12.11 1.08 6.58
C ASN A 62 -12.39 0.15 7.76
N VAL A 63 -12.46 0.76 8.94
CA VAL A 63 -12.69 0.06 10.20
C VAL A 63 -14.12 0.32 10.64
N THR A 64 -14.94 -0.73 10.67
CA THR A 64 -16.37 -0.60 11.01
C THR A 64 -16.76 -1.55 12.13
N VAL A 65 -17.67 -1.11 13.01
CA VAL A 65 -18.18 -1.93 14.12
C VAL A 65 -18.88 -3.19 13.62
N ASN A 66 -19.29 -3.21 12.34
CA ASN A 66 -19.93 -4.35 11.69
C ASN A 66 -18.94 -5.46 11.26
N GLU A 67 -17.65 -5.37 11.62
CA GLU A 67 -16.68 -6.44 11.35
C GLU A 67 -16.73 -7.54 12.42
N PRO A 68 -16.56 -8.82 12.03
CA PRO A 68 -16.80 -9.95 12.93
C PRO A 68 -15.88 -9.98 14.15
N HIS A 69 -14.66 -9.45 14.05
CA HIS A 69 -13.69 -9.47 15.15
C HIS A 69 -14.06 -8.52 16.30
N PHE A 70 -14.88 -7.49 16.08
CA PHE A 70 -15.27 -6.55 17.14
C PHE A 70 -16.23 -7.16 18.17
N GLN A 71 -16.92 -8.25 17.83
CA GLN A 71 -17.74 -8.99 18.80
C GLN A 71 -16.88 -9.55 19.96
N GLY A 72 -15.62 -9.90 19.67
CA GLY A 72 -14.68 -10.49 20.63
C GLY A 72 -13.57 -9.56 21.10
N HIS A 73 -13.31 -8.43 20.43
CA HIS A 73 -12.14 -7.59 20.70
C HIS A 73 -12.50 -6.09 20.82
N PHE A 74 -13.10 -5.65 21.93
CA PHE A 74 -13.62 -6.42 23.06
C PHE A 74 -15.09 -6.06 23.29
N PRO A 75 -15.90 -6.94 23.92
CA PRO A 75 -17.26 -6.58 24.32
C PRO A 75 -17.30 -5.27 25.10
N GLY A 76 -18.08 -4.29 24.62
CA GLY A 76 -18.20 -2.95 25.22
C GLY A 76 -17.03 -1.99 24.96
N LYS A 77 -15.95 -2.45 24.32
CA LYS A 77 -14.78 -1.63 23.97
C LYS A 77 -14.14 -2.13 22.66
N PRO A 78 -14.76 -1.83 21.50
CA PRO A 78 -14.26 -2.30 20.21
C PRO A 78 -12.91 -1.66 19.88
N ILE A 79 -11.89 -2.48 19.65
CA ILE A 79 -10.53 -2.08 19.26
C ILE A 79 -10.09 -3.00 18.13
N MET A 80 -9.59 -2.46 17.03
CA MET A 80 -9.07 -3.30 15.94
C MET A 80 -7.86 -4.08 16.48
N PRO A 81 -7.83 -5.43 16.37
CA PRO A 81 -6.66 -6.19 16.78
C PRO A 81 -5.42 -5.73 16.01
N GLY A 82 -4.33 -5.40 16.72
CA GLY A 82 -3.11 -4.90 16.08
C GLY A 82 -2.54 -5.87 15.04
N VAL A 83 -2.70 -7.17 15.25
CA VAL A 83 -2.30 -8.20 14.27
C VAL A 83 -3.06 -8.09 12.93
N LEU A 84 -4.30 -7.60 12.93
CA LEU A 84 -5.05 -7.37 11.69
C LEU A 84 -4.59 -6.11 10.95
N ILE A 85 -3.99 -5.14 11.65
CA ILE A 85 -3.31 -4.01 11.00
C ILE A 85 -2.06 -4.52 10.27
N VAL A 86 -1.29 -5.40 10.91
CA VAL A 86 -0.11 -6.04 10.30
C VAL A 86 -0.50 -6.88 9.09
N GLU A 87 -1.55 -7.69 9.21
CA GLU A 87 -2.12 -8.47 8.10
C GLU A 87 -2.57 -7.56 6.94
N ALA A 88 -3.30 -6.49 7.23
CA ALA A 88 -3.78 -5.57 6.19
C ALA A 88 -2.60 -4.88 5.46
N MET A 89 -1.55 -4.46 6.18
CA MET A 89 -0.32 -3.96 5.54
C MET A 89 0.33 -5.05 4.67
N ALA A 90 0.34 -6.31 5.12
CA ALA A 90 0.91 -7.38 4.34
C ALA A 90 0.14 -7.69 3.06
N GLN A 91 -1.19 -7.56 3.07
CA GLN A 91 -2.00 -7.68 1.86
C GLN A 91 -1.72 -6.56 0.86
N VAL A 92 -1.53 -5.32 1.34
CA VAL A 92 -1.05 -4.21 0.49
C VAL A 92 0.32 -4.55 -0.11
N GLY A 93 1.23 -5.14 0.67
CA GLY A 93 2.50 -5.66 0.19
C GLY A 93 2.35 -6.77 -0.87
N GLY A 94 1.39 -7.67 -0.70
CA GLY A 94 1.07 -8.70 -1.68
C GLY A 94 0.66 -8.14 -3.05
N VAL A 95 -0.05 -7.00 -3.07
CA VAL A 95 -0.36 -6.29 -4.34
C VAL A 95 0.93 -5.86 -5.04
N VAL A 96 1.95 -5.40 -4.30
CA VAL A 96 3.26 -5.06 -4.89
C VAL A 96 3.94 -6.29 -5.49
N LEU A 97 3.94 -7.43 -4.77
CA LEU A 97 4.62 -8.65 -5.22
C LEU A 97 3.95 -9.32 -6.44
N THR A 98 2.61 -9.38 -6.48
CA THR A 98 1.87 -10.07 -7.57
C THR A 98 2.05 -9.44 -8.94
N GLN A 99 2.51 -8.20 -9.01
CA GLN A 99 2.78 -7.49 -10.25
C GLN A 99 4.25 -7.56 -10.68
N MET A 100 5.11 -8.22 -9.91
CA MET A 100 6.50 -8.41 -10.28
C MET A 100 6.61 -9.60 -11.25
N HIS A 101 6.86 -9.30 -12.53
CA HIS A 101 7.01 -10.31 -13.60
C HIS A 101 8.11 -11.35 -13.33
N GLU A 102 9.04 -11.02 -12.44
CA GLU A 102 10.16 -11.90 -12.08
C GLU A 102 9.83 -12.89 -10.97
N MET A 103 8.70 -12.73 -10.28
CA MET A 103 8.32 -13.64 -9.22
C MET A 103 7.61 -14.86 -9.81
N GLU A 104 7.95 -16.03 -9.25
CA GLU A 104 7.25 -17.26 -9.56
C GLU A 104 5.78 -17.17 -9.10
N GLU A 105 4.88 -17.81 -9.83
CA GLU A 105 3.47 -17.90 -9.44
C GLU A 105 3.32 -18.76 -8.17
N GLY A 106 2.41 -18.37 -7.29
CA GLY A 106 2.11 -19.12 -6.07
C GLY A 106 1.56 -18.24 -4.96
N LEU A 107 1.50 -18.80 -3.74
CA LEU A 107 0.97 -18.13 -2.57
C LEU A 107 2.10 -17.46 -1.78
N PHE A 108 2.06 -16.13 -1.67
CA PHE A 108 2.91 -15.42 -0.72
C PHE A 108 2.38 -15.61 0.70
N THR A 109 3.21 -16.19 1.57
CA THR A 109 2.91 -16.40 2.98
C THR A 109 3.84 -15.55 3.85
N PHE A 110 3.40 -15.24 5.07
CA PHE A 110 4.25 -14.59 6.07
C PHE A 110 5.43 -15.49 6.45
N ALA A 111 6.65 -15.01 6.24
CA ALA A 111 7.88 -15.65 6.68
C ALA A 111 8.40 -15.09 8.01
N GLY A 112 8.04 -13.84 8.35
CA GLY A 112 8.50 -13.18 9.56
C GLY A 112 8.02 -11.74 9.67
N ILE A 113 8.10 -11.21 10.88
CA ILE A 113 7.73 -9.83 11.22
C ILE A 113 8.80 -9.30 12.16
N ASP A 114 9.40 -8.16 11.81
CA ASP A 114 10.44 -7.52 12.62
C ASP A 114 10.01 -6.10 13.01
N ASN A 115 10.42 -5.67 14.21
CA ASN A 115 10.29 -4.29 14.68
C ASN A 115 8.87 -3.69 14.62
N VAL A 116 7.83 -4.52 14.65
CA VAL A 116 6.46 -4.00 14.69
C VAL A 116 6.19 -3.25 15.99
N ARG A 117 5.57 -2.08 15.86
CA ARG A 117 5.12 -1.24 16.97
C ARG A 117 3.65 -0.87 16.77
N PHE A 118 2.92 -0.79 17.88
CA PHE A 118 1.55 -0.27 17.94
C PHE A 118 1.58 0.98 18.83
N ARG A 119 1.24 2.13 18.26
CA ARG A 119 1.40 3.43 18.92
C ARG A 119 0.12 3.90 19.60
N ARG A 120 -1.04 3.59 19.02
CA ARG A 120 -2.35 3.88 19.57
C ARG A 120 -3.42 2.91 19.05
N PRO A 121 -4.53 2.73 19.78
CA PRO A 121 -5.66 1.93 19.30
C PRO A 121 -6.24 2.50 18.01
N VAL A 122 -6.70 1.59 17.15
CA VAL A 122 -7.58 1.87 16.00
C VAL A 122 -8.98 1.37 16.36
N VAL A 123 -10.01 2.14 16.06
CA VAL A 123 -11.39 1.90 16.51
C VAL A 123 -12.40 2.02 15.36
N PRO A 124 -13.63 1.51 15.51
CA PRO A 124 -14.67 1.73 14.52
C PRO A 124 -14.86 3.21 14.16
N GLY A 125 -14.95 3.49 12.86
CA GLY A 125 -15.01 4.85 12.30
C GLY A 125 -13.68 5.33 11.72
N ASP A 126 -12.56 4.73 12.13
CA ASP A 126 -11.25 5.07 11.59
C ASP A 126 -11.11 4.59 10.12
N GLN A 127 -10.38 5.38 9.33
CA GLN A 127 -9.85 4.95 8.05
C GLN A 127 -8.35 4.73 8.15
N LEU A 128 -7.93 3.48 8.03
CA LEU A 128 -6.54 3.09 8.09
C LEU A 128 -5.89 3.27 6.71
N VAL A 129 -4.94 4.19 6.61
CA VAL A 129 -4.12 4.42 5.42
C VAL A 129 -2.80 3.71 5.61
N MET A 130 -2.50 2.77 4.72
CA MET A 130 -1.37 1.84 4.85
C MET A 130 -0.40 2.03 3.69
N THR A 131 0.78 2.57 3.97
CA THR A 131 1.88 2.68 3.00
C THR A 131 2.82 1.50 3.18
N VAL A 132 3.16 0.82 2.09
CA VAL A 132 4.09 -0.31 2.11
C VAL A 132 5.13 -0.11 1.02
N ASP A 133 6.40 -0.06 1.43
CA ASP A 133 7.55 0.08 0.55
C ASP A 133 8.32 -1.26 0.47
N LEU A 134 8.65 -1.70 -0.74
CA LEU A 134 9.52 -2.84 -0.97
C LEU A 134 10.96 -2.48 -0.57
N LEU A 135 11.55 -3.24 0.35
CA LEU A 135 12.95 -3.06 0.73
C LEU A 135 13.87 -3.89 -0.15
N TRP A 136 13.55 -5.17 -0.32
CA TRP A 136 14.29 -6.08 -1.19
C TRP A 136 13.49 -7.33 -1.54
N THR A 137 13.87 -7.97 -2.64
CA THR A 137 13.51 -9.35 -2.97
C THR A 137 14.76 -10.21 -3.10
N LYS A 138 14.66 -11.48 -2.73
CA LYS A 138 15.78 -12.43 -2.79
C LYS A 138 15.34 -13.75 -3.42
N ARG A 139 16.16 -14.23 -4.37
CA ARG A 139 15.95 -15.51 -5.07
C ARG A 139 14.56 -15.66 -5.70
N ARG A 140 13.90 -14.55 -6.07
CA ARG A 140 12.53 -14.54 -6.63
C ARG A 140 11.46 -15.23 -5.76
N ARG A 141 11.79 -15.52 -4.50
CA ARG A 141 10.93 -16.28 -3.57
C ARG A 141 10.76 -15.61 -2.22
N PHE A 142 11.65 -14.70 -1.83
CA PHE A 142 11.55 -13.97 -0.57
C PHE A 142 11.43 -12.47 -0.83
N GLY A 143 10.62 -11.79 -0.02
CA GLY A 143 10.50 -10.34 -0.03
C GLY A 143 10.55 -9.78 1.38
N LYS A 144 11.13 -8.60 1.56
CA LYS A 144 11.00 -7.81 2.78
C LYS A 144 10.47 -6.43 2.43
N MET A 145 9.50 -5.97 3.21
CA MET A 145 8.82 -4.71 3.03
C MET A 145 8.78 -3.94 4.34
N TYR A 146 8.69 -2.62 4.27
CA TYR A 146 8.42 -1.77 5.40
C TYR A 146 7.00 -1.24 5.29
N GLY A 147 6.18 -1.51 6.30
CA GLY A 147 4.79 -1.07 6.38
C GLY A 147 4.64 0.05 7.40
N ARG A 148 3.80 1.04 7.06
CA ARG A 148 3.37 2.13 7.92
C ARG A 148 1.85 2.28 7.81
N ALA A 149 1.15 2.30 8.93
CA ALA A 149 -0.29 2.50 9.00
C ALA A 149 -0.63 3.77 9.80
N GLU A 150 -1.55 4.57 9.29
CA GLU A 150 -1.97 5.85 9.85
C GLU A 150 -3.48 5.97 9.90
N VAL A 151 -3.98 6.78 10.84
CA VAL A 151 -5.35 7.30 10.82
C VAL A 151 -5.23 8.81 11.01
N ASP A 152 -5.89 9.61 10.17
CA ASP A 152 -5.80 11.08 10.18
C ASP A 152 -4.35 11.62 10.18
N GLY A 153 -3.47 10.98 9.39
CA GLY A 153 -2.04 11.34 9.29
C GLY A 153 -1.20 11.02 10.53
N GLN A 154 -1.79 10.43 11.57
CA GLN A 154 -1.07 10.03 12.78
C GLN A 154 -0.76 8.53 12.74
N LEU A 155 0.52 8.21 12.92
CA LEU A 155 1.05 6.85 12.93
C LEU A 155 0.41 5.96 14.01
N VAL A 156 -0.19 4.84 13.61
CA VAL A 156 -0.81 3.85 14.51
C VAL A 156 0.00 2.57 14.62
N SER A 157 0.65 2.15 13.52
CA SER A 157 1.53 1.00 13.50
C SER A 157 2.58 1.11 12.40
N GLU A 158 3.73 0.48 12.60
CA GLU A 158 4.75 0.30 11.56
C GLU A 158 5.60 -0.92 11.88
N GLY A 159 6.32 -1.43 10.89
CA GLY A 159 7.31 -2.47 11.06
C GLY A 159 7.70 -3.12 9.74
N GLU A 160 8.57 -4.12 9.80
CA GLU A 160 9.04 -4.84 8.63
C GLU A 160 8.30 -6.18 8.49
N LEU A 161 7.89 -6.48 7.26
CA LEU A 161 7.09 -7.65 6.90
C LEU A 161 7.89 -8.51 5.92
N MET A 162 8.08 -9.78 6.24
CA MET A 162 8.81 -10.72 5.40
C MET A 162 7.86 -11.74 4.79
N PHE A 163 8.01 -11.98 3.49
CA PHE A 163 7.19 -12.87 2.69
C PHE A 163 8.04 -14.00 2.12
N SER A 164 7.44 -15.18 2.00
CA SER A 164 7.99 -16.32 1.28
C SER A 164 6.95 -16.84 0.29
N LEU A 165 7.40 -17.09 -0.94
CA LEU A 165 6.61 -17.79 -1.94
C LEU A 165 6.54 -19.28 -1.58
N MET A 166 5.32 -19.71 -1.31
CA MET A 166 4.94 -21.12 -1.22
C MET A 166 4.54 -21.58 -2.62
N VAL A 167 5.29 -22.53 -3.15
CA VAL A 167 5.01 -23.21 -4.42
C VAL A 167 4.35 -24.52 -4.05
N GLU A 168 3.22 -24.84 -4.68
CA GLU A 168 2.54 -26.12 -4.54
C GLU A 168 3.27 -27.25 -5.27
#